data_AF-A0A9X5XAW6-F1
#
_entry.id   AF-A0A9X5XAW6-F1
#
_cell.length_a   1.000
_cell.length_b   1.000
_cell.length_c   1.000
_cell.angle_alpha   90.00
_cell.angle_beta   90.00
_cell.angle_gamma   90.00
#
_symmetry.space_group_name_H-M   'P 1'
#
loop_
_entity.id
_entity.type
_entity.pdbx_description
1 polymer ?
#
loop_
_entity_poly.entity_id
_entity_poly.type
_entity_poly.pdbx_seq_one_letter_code
_entity_poly.pdbx_strand_id
1 'polypeptide(L)'
;MKQVVQNYKSGELAVLDVPVPGCKPGGVLVRSAFSLISTGTELMKVSEAGMSMLGKARSRPDQVAKVMQSVATNGVPATYRKVMGKLDSYTPLGYSLCGVVEQVGTGIDDVKVGDLVACAGNEHALHA
;
A
#
# COMPACT_ATOMS: atom_id res chain seq x y z
N MET A 1 -13.02 8.87 3.15
CA MET A 1 -13.12 8.05 1.93
C MET A 1 -12.96 6.59 2.30
N LYS A 2 -13.51 5.67 1.51
CA LYS A 2 -13.32 4.24 1.75
C LYS A 2 -12.01 3.79 1.12
N GLN A 3 -11.31 2.85 1.74
CA GLN A 3 -10.06 2.31 1.21
C GLN A 3 -10.00 0.80 1.47
N VAL A 4 -9.57 0.05 0.46
CA VAL A 4 -9.32 -1.40 0.60
C VAL A 4 -7.95 -1.59 1.22
N VAL A 5 -7.91 -2.26 2.36
CA VAL A 5 -6.69 -2.53 3.12
C VAL A 5 -6.54 -4.00 3.45
N GLN A 6 -5.30 -4.41 3.71
CA GLN A 6 -4.93 -5.74 4.15
C GLN A 6 -4.13 -5.70 5.45
N ASN A 7 -4.46 -6.56 6.39
CA ASN A 7 -3.63 -6.84 7.55
C ASN A 7 -2.69 -8.03 7.24
N TYR A 8 -1.37 -7.82 7.27
CA TYR A 8 -0.40 -8.87 6.96
C TYR A 8 -0.24 -9.92 8.05
N LYS A 9 -0.65 -9.64 9.29
CA LYS A 9 -0.58 -10.61 10.39
C LYS A 9 -1.77 -11.55 10.37
N SER A 10 -2.99 -11.03 10.27
CA SER A 10 -4.21 -11.83 10.26
C SER A 10 -4.62 -12.33 8.87
N GLY A 11 -4.13 -11.71 7.80
CA GLY A 11 -4.60 -11.96 6.43
C GLY A 11 -5.93 -11.30 6.10
N GLU A 12 -6.52 -10.57 7.04
CA GLU A 12 -7.80 -9.89 6.88
C GLU A 12 -7.77 -8.85 5.76
N LEU A 13 -8.82 -8.84 4.93
CA LEU A 13 -9.13 -7.76 4.00
C LEU A 13 -10.31 -6.98 4.55
N ALA A 14 -10.17 -5.66 4.60
CA ALA A 14 -11.19 -4.77 5.11
C ALA A 14 -11.35 -3.54 4.22
N VAL A 15 -12.53 -2.93 4.28
CA VAL A 15 -12.78 -1.59 3.75
C VAL A 15 -12.88 -0.66 4.94
N LEU A 16 -11.91 0.24 5.07
CA LEU A 16 -11.87 1.21 6.17
C LEU A 16 -12.26 2.60 5.67
N ASP A 17 -12.92 3.36 6.54
CA ASP A 17 -13.06 4.80 6.35
C ASP A 17 -11.78 5.50 6.80
N VAL A 18 -11.11 6.16 5.87
CA VAL A 18 -9.85 6.88 6.07
C VAL A 18 -10.00 8.35 5.67
N PRO A 19 -9.16 9.26 6.20
CA PRO A 19 -9.12 10.64 5.76
C PRO A 19 -8.81 10.73 4.25
N VAL A 20 -9.37 11.74 3.59
CA VAL A 20 -8.99 12.07 2.21
C VAL A 20 -7.53 12.53 2.20
N PRO A 21 -6.67 12.01 1.30
CA PRO A 21 -5.27 12.43 1.26
C PRO A 21 -5.17 13.89 0.83
N GLY A 22 -4.26 14.64 1.48
CA GLY A 22 -3.96 16.01 1.08
C GLY A 22 -3.17 16.07 -0.23
N CYS A 23 -3.52 17.00 -1.11
CA CYS A 23 -2.75 17.28 -2.32
C CYS A 23 -1.46 18.03 -1.97
N LYS A 24 -0.30 17.38 -2.13
CA LYS A 24 1.02 17.97 -1.88
C LYS A 24 1.52 18.75 -3.11
N PRO A 25 2.50 19.67 -2.97
CA PRO A 25 3.23 20.22 -4.11
C PRO A 25 3.78 19.09 -5.01
N GLY A 26 3.67 19.26 -6.32
CA GLY A 26 4.02 18.24 -7.32
C GLY A 26 3.07 17.03 -7.36
N GLY A 27 1.95 17.05 -6.63
CA GLY A 27 0.96 15.99 -6.61
C GLY A 27 -0.35 16.39 -7.27
N VAL A 28 -1.19 15.40 -7.56
CA VAL A 28 -2.56 15.57 -8.06
C VAL A 28 -3.49 14.71 -7.21
N LEU A 29 -4.57 15.31 -6.70
CA LEU A 29 -5.64 14.58 -6.02
C LEU A 29 -6.67 14.15 -7.06
N VAL A 30 -6.90 12.84 -7.15
CA VAL A 30 -7.83 12.23 -8.10
C VAL A 30 -8.93 11.54 -7.33
N ARG A 31 -10.18 11.87 -7.64
CA ARG A 31 -11.32 11.07 -7.20
C ARG A 31 -11.46 9.88 -8.13
N SER A 32 -11.15 8.71 -7.60
CA SER A 32 -11.30 7.43 -8.27
C SER A 32 -12.72 7.26 -8.84
N ALA A 33 -12.79 6.82 -10.09
CA ALA A 33 -14.02 6.33 -10.71
C ALA A 33 -13.99 4.79 -10.79
N PHE A 34 -12.85 4.25 -11.21
CA PHE A 34 -12.62 2.81 -11.29
C PHE A 34 -11.20 2.49 -10.84
N SER A 35 -11.01 1.33 -10.22
CA SER A 35 -9.70 0.82 -9.89
C SER A 35 -9.59 -0.63 -10.34
N LEU A 36 -8.42 -0.98 -10.89
CA LEU A 36 -8.15 -2.31 -11.42
C LEU A 36 -7.46 -3.15 -10.35
N ILE A 37 -8.04 -4.30 -10.03
CA ILE A 37 -7.39 -5.30 -9.18
C ILE A 37 -6.51 -6.21 -10.04
N SER A 38 -5.24 -6.33 -9.68
CA SER A 38 -4.27 -7.16 -10.38
C SER A 38 -4.33 -8.61 -9.95
N THR A 39 -4.64 -9.49 -10.90
CA THR A 39 -4.66 -10.95 -10.66
C THR A 39 -3.28 -11.54 -10.39
N GLY A 40 -2.20 -10.80 -10.66
CA GLY A 40 -0.83 -11.22 -10.34
C GLY A 40 -0.40 -10.72 -8.96
N THR A 41 0.05 -9.47 -8.92
CA THR A 41 0.75 -8.91 -7.75
C THR A 41 -0.16 -8.77 -6.53
N GLU A 42 -1.40 -8.34 -6.70
CA GLU A 42 -2.30 -8.10 -5.57
C GLU A 42 -2.86 -9.41 -5.03
N LEU A 43 -3.27 -10.35 -5.89
CA LEU A 43 -3.64 -11.70 -5.43
C LEU A 43 -2.48 -12.41 -4.73
N MET A 44 -1.24 -12.25 -5.22
CA MET A 44 -0.05 -12.78 -4.53
C MET A 44 0.10 -12.16 -3.14
N LYS A 45 0.03 -10.82 -3.00
CA LYS A 45 0.08 -10.15 -1.69
C LYS A 45 -1.00 -10.68 -0.74
N VAL A 46 -2.21 -10.87 -1.27
CA VAL A 46 -3.34 -11.37 -0.49
C VAL A 46 -3.10 -12.79 0.01
N SER A 47 -2.67 -13.68 -0.89
CA SER A 47 -2.31 -15.06 -0.56
C SER A 47 -1.18 -15.12 0.46
N GLU A 48 -0.15 -14.29 0.31
CA GLU A 48 0.97 -14.23 1.25
C GLU A 48 0.56 -13.79 2.65
N ALA A 49 -0.34 -12.82 2.77
CA ALA A 49 -0.86 -12.37 4.05
C ALA A 49 -1.64 -13.47 4.79
N GLY A 50 -2.31 -14.37 4.06
CA GLY A 50 -3.02 -15.53 4.62
C GLY A 50 -2.10 -16.66 5.12
N MET A 51 -0.80 -16.63 4.82
CA MET A 51 0.12 -17.69 5.26
C MET A 51 0.51 -17.58 6.74
N SER A 52 0.93 -18.72 7.31
CA SER A 52 1.61 -18.75 8.60
C SER A 52 2.94 -18.00 8.56
N MET A 53 3.48 -17.62 9.72
CA MET A 53 4.79 -16.95 9.81
C MET A 53 5.92 -17.74 9.16
N LEU A 54 5.91 -19.07 9.30
CA LEU A 54 6.87 -19.96 8.65
C LEU A 54 6.67 -19.97 7.12
N GLY A 55 5.41 -19.98 6.66
CA GLY A 55 5.09 -19.86 5.23
C GLY A 55 5.60 -18.56 4.62
N LYS A 56 5.36 -17.43 5.31
CA LYS A 56 5.85 -16.10 4.94
C LYS A 56 7.39 -16.04 4.89
N ALA A 57 8.06 -16.63 5.87
CA ALA A 57 9.53 -16.69 5.89
C ALA A 57 10.08 -17.51 4.72
N ARG A 58 9.42 -18.62 4.36
CA ARG A 58 9.83 -19.47 3.24
C ARG A 58 9.58 -18.81 1.88
N SER A 59 8.50 -18.05 1.71
CA SER A 59 8.21 -17.35 0.44
C SER A 59 9.07 -16.11 0.23
N ARG A 60 9.58 -15.51 1.31
CA ARG A 60 10.37 -14.26 1.29
C ARG A 60 11.74 -14.43 1.95
N PRO A 61 12.66 -15.23 1.38
CA PRO A 61 14.01 -15.41 1.93
C PRO A 61 14.79 -14.08 1.99
N ASP A 62 14.50 -13.13 1.08
CA ASP A 62 15.06 -11.78 1.10
C ASP A 62 14.67 -11.00 2.36
N GLN A 63 13.44 -11.15 2.84
CA GLN A 63 12.98 -10.51 4.08
C GLN A 63 13.59 -11.17 5.30
N VAL A 64 13.80 -12.49 5.27
CA VAL A 64 14.52 -13.20 6.35
C VAL A 64 15.94 -12.65 6.48
N ALA A 65 16.66 -12.46 5.36
CA ALA A 65 17.99 -11.86 5.37
C ALA A 65 17.98 -10.44 5.98
N LYS A 66 16.99 -9.61 5.62
CA LYS A 66 16.81 -8.26 6.22
C LYS A 66 16.53 -8.31 7.72
N VAL A 67 15.76 -9.29 8.19
CA VAL A 67 15.52 -9.49 9.62
C VAL A 67 16.82 -9.87 10.33
N MET A 68 17.59 -10.82 9.79
CA MET A 68 18.88 -11.22 10.36
C MET A 68 19.87 -10.05 10.42
N GLN A 69 19.92 -9.24 9.37
CA GLN A 69 20.71 -8.01 9.37
C GLN A 69 20.23 -7.03 10.45
N SER A 70 18.91 -6.82 10.58
CA SER A 70 18.35 -5.96 11.62
C SER A 70 18.66 -6.48 13.02
N VAL A 71 18.68 -7.79 13.24
CA VAL A 71 19.09 -8.39 14.52
C VAL A 71 20.56 -8.06 14.80
N ALA A 72 21.43 -8.23 13.81
CA ALA A 72 22.86 -7.93 13.95
C ALA A 72 23.11 -6.44 14.26
N THR A 73 22.33 -5.52 13.66
CA THR A 73 22.51 -4.07 13.85
C THR A 73 21.82 -3.53 15.10
N ASN A 74 20.59 -3.95 15.38
CA ASN A 74 19.70 -3.32 16.36
C ASN A 74 19.38 -4.21 17.56
N GLY A 75 19.84 -5.46 17.56
CA GLY A 75 19.50 -6.46 18.55
C GLY A 75 18.10 -7.07 18.36
N VAL A 76 17.86 -8.16 19.07
CA VAL A 76 16.64 -8.97 18.99
C VAL A 76 15.39 -8.19 19.44
N PRO A 77 15.38 -7.50 20.61
CA PRO A 77 14.15 -6.86 21.09
C PRO A 77 13.65 -5.74 20.18
N ALA A 78 14.56 -4.92 19.64
CA ALA A 78 14.22 -3.83 18.72
C ALA A 78 13.73 -4.38 17.38
N THR A 79 14.37 -5.41 16.86
CA THR A 79 13.96 -6.06 15.60
C THR A 79 12.60 -6.73 15.74
N TYR A 80 12.33 -7.40 16.85
CA TYR A 80 11.03 -8.01 17.12
C TYR A 80 9.90 -6.97 17.09
N ARG A 81 10.06 -5.85 17.81
CA ARG A 81 9.08 -4.76 17.80
C ARG A 81 8.85 -4.19 16.39
N LYS A 82 9.92 -3.99 15.63
CA LYS A 82 9.86 -3.50 14.24
C LYS A 82 9.08 -4.45 13.32
N VAL A 83 9.38 -5.75 13.39
CA VAL A 83 8.71 -6.77 12.58
C VAL A 83 7.24 -6.87 12.96
N MET A 84 6.94 -6.95 14.26
CA MET A 84 5.55 -7.06 14.73
C MET A 84 4.73 -5.81 14.38
N GLY A 85 5.29 -4.61 14.53
CA GLY A 85 4.60 -3.38 14.12
C GLY A 85 4.27 -3.36 12.62
N LYS A 86 5.17 -3.86 11.77
CA LYS A 86 4.93 -3.95 10.32
C LYS A 86 3.90 -5.01 9.94
N LEU A 87 3.84 -6.13 10.65
CA LEU A 87 2.86 -7.18 10.40
C LEU A 87 1.46 -6.77 10.86
N ASP A 88 1.36 -6.07 11.99
CA ASP A 88 0.09 -5.68 12.61
C ASP A 88 -0.58 -4.48 11.91
N SER A 89 0.16 -3.76 11.06
CA SER A 89 -0.36 -2.61 10.33
C SER A 89 -1.24 -3.02 9.15
N TYR A 90 -2.35 -2.28 8.97
CA TYR A 90 -3.10 -2.29 7.71
C TYR A 90 -2.27 -1.65 6.60
N THR A 91 -2.10 -2.37 5.51
CA THR A 91 -1.44 -1.91 4.29
C THR A 91 -2.50 -1.70 3.21
N PRO A 92 -2.58 -0.50 2.60
CA PRO A 92 -3.53 -0.27 1.52
C PRO A 92 -3.12 -1.04 0.26
N LEU A 93 -4.12 -1.47 -0.49
CA LEU A 93 -3.95 -2.15 -1.79
C LEU A 93 -4.23 -1.18 -2.94
N GLY A 94 -3.82 -1.57 -4.15
CA GLY A 94 -3.98 -0.78 -5.35
C GLY A 94 -2.69 -0.12 -5.83
N TYR A 95 -2.58 -0.05 -7.14
CA TYR A 95 -1.56 0.73 -7.82
C TYR A 95 -2.04 1.24 -9.19
N SER A 96 -3.30 1.01 -9.55
CA SER A 96 -3.86 1.32 -10.86
C SER A 96 -5.33 1.73 -10.76
N LEU A 97 -5.62 2.96 -11.19
CA LEU A 97 -6.97 3.50 -11.18
C LEU A 97 -7.14 4.55 -12.27
N CYS A 98 -8.37 4.93 -12.55
CA CYS A 98 -8.69 6.14 -13.30
C CYS A 98 -9.77 6.95 -12.58
N GLY A 99 -9.80 8.24 -12.85
CA GLY A 99 -10.72 9.13 -12.15
C GLY A 99 -10.67 10.55 -12.68
N VAL A 100 -11.27 11.44 -11.90
CA VAL A 100 -11.36 12.87 -12.18
C VAL A 100 -10.41 13.61 -11.26
N VAL A 101 -9.62 14.53 -11.81
CA VAL A 101 -8.77 15.41 -11.01
C VAL A 101 -9.63 16.38 -10.18
N GLU A 102 -9.48 16.35 -8.86
CA GLU A 102 -10.17 17.26 -7.94
C GLU A 102 -9.28 18.41 -7.48
N GLN A 103 -7.97 18.18 -7.34
CA GLN A 103 -7.01 19.20 -6.93
C GLN A 103 -5.68 18.98 -7.63
N VAL A 104 -5.02 20.08 -7.99
CA VAL A 104 -3.67 20.10 -8.55
C VAL A 104 -2.75 20.83 -7.58
N GLY A 105 -1.63 20.20 -7.21
CA GLY A 105 -0.63 20.77 -6.32
C GLY A 105 0.26 21.77 -7.04
N THR A 106 0.88 22.68 -6.28
CA THR A 106 1.83 23.66 -6.82
C THR A 106 2.95 22.97 -7.62
N GLY A 107 3.26 23.49 -8.81
CA GLY A 107 4.34 22.98 -9.66
C GLY A 107 3.89 21.95 -10.72
N ILE A 108 2.59 21.69 -10.84
CA ILE A 108 1.99 20.91 -11.93
C ILE A 108 1.26 21.87 -12.87
N ASP A 109 1.59 21.84 -14.15
CA ASP A 109 1.05 22.74 -15.19
C ASP A 109 0.46 22.00 -16.40
N ASP A 110 0.65 20.68 -16.47
CA ASP A 110 0.22 19.79 -17.55
C ASP A 110 -1.12 19.07 -17.27
N VAL A 111 -1.65 19.19 -16.06
CA VAL A 111 -2.92 18.60 -15.61
C VAL A 111 -3.82 19.65 -14.96
N LYS A 112 -5.13 19.56 -15.18
CA LYS A 112 -6.13 20.51 -14.68
C LYS A 112 -7.25 19.83 -13.90
N VAL A 113 -7.87 20.57 -12.99
CA VAL A 113 -9.08 20.13 -12.29
C VAL A 113 -10.18 19.84 -13.32
N GLY A 114 -10.82 18.67 -13.18
CA GLY A 114 -11.83 18.17 -14.11
C GLY A 114 -11.29 17.21 -15.17
N ASP A 115 -9.97 17.11 -15.35
CA ASP A 115 -9.39 16.18 -16.32
C ASP A 115 -9.66 14.72 -15.92
N LEU A 116 -9.85 13.89 -16.95
CA LEU A 116 -9.88 12.43 -16.79
C LEU A 116 -8.47 11.89 -16.90
N VAL A 117 -8.01 11.21 -15.86
CA VAL A 117 -6.64 10.71 -15.77
C VAL A 117 -6.60 9.23 -15.44
N ALA A 118 -5.58 8.56 -15.96
CA ALA A 118 -5.17 7.24 -15.50
C ALA A 118 -3.98 7.41 -14.56
N CYS A 119 -3.99 6.69 -13.43
CA CYS A 119 -2.96 6.75 -12.41
C CYS A 119 -2.33 5.37 -12.25
N ALA A 120 -1.00 5.33 -12.22
CA ALA A 120 -0.23 4.13 -11.94
C ALA A 120 0.87 4.44 -10.91
N GLY A 121 0.96 3.63 -9.87
CA GLY A 121 1.99 3.77 -8.84
C GLY A 121 1.58 3.19 -7.49
N ASN A 122 2.40 2.29 -6.95
CA ASN A 122 2.23 1.79 -5.59
C ASN A 122 2.34 2.95 -4.59
N GLU A 123 1.58 2.89 -3.50
CA GLU A 123 1.49 3.95 -2.47
C GLU A 123 0.85 5.28 -2.92
N HIS A 124 0.45 5.39 -4.20
CA HIS A 124 -0.19 6.59 -4.75
C HIS A 124 -1.58 6.29 -5.33
N ALA A 125 -1.69 5.30 -6.21
CA ALA A 125 -2.92 4.93 -6.92
C ALA A 125 -3.65 3.76 -6.22
N LEU A 126 -3.99 3.97 -4.95
CA LEU A 126 -4.59 2.96 -4.07
C LEU A 126 -6.09 2.75 -4.36
N HIS A 127 -6.64 1.56 -4.07
CA HIS A 127 -8.06 1.27 -4.22
C HIS A 127 -8.90 2.09 -3.22
N ALA A 128 -9.73 2.97 -3.76
CA ALA A 128 -10.35 4.07 -3.03
C ALA A 128 -11.64 4.55 -3.70
#